data_AF-A0A538JVC0-F1
#
_entry.id   AF-A0A538JVC0-F1
#
_cell.length_a   1.000
_cell.length_b   1.000
_cell.length_c   1.000
_cell.angle_alpha   90.00
_cell.angle_beta   90.00
_cell.angle_gamma   90.00
#
_symmetry.space_group_name_H-M   'P 1'
#
loop_
_entity.id
_entity.type
_entity.pdbx_description
1 polymer ?
#
loop_
_entity_poly.entity_id
_entity_poly.type
_entity_poly.pdbx_seq_one_letter_code
_entity_poly.pdbx_strand_id
1 'polypeptide(L)'
;MRVARFSALAVAGAVAVLMPSLGLSHSTPVAKRAQQACGNRVEYVSGLEAVFGRRKTHQQALAFRTQVVGRGFVNANIIEGCDGFRVVVRGIDTFDVGVDLQDEARREGFLVTLECIKAKQLGRWEAIFGHGRDRPSAQAIVNRADAAGFPGVKLRNDPCGGFEAYLAGFDGQQEAQAFATQAKARGFDVVVELN
;
A
#
# COMPACT_ATOMS: atom_id res chain seq x y z
N MET A 1 53.09 -48.12 42.44
CA MET A 1 52.63 -49.19 41.52
C MET A 1 53.42 -49.06 40.22
N ARG A 2 53.96 -50.17 39.72
CA ARG A 2 54.89 -50.27 38.58
C ARG A 2 54.15 -50.78 37.31
N VAL A 3 54.84 -50.59 36.16
CA VAL A 3 54.74 -51.32 34.87
C VAL A 3 53.56 -50.90 33.98
N ALA A 4 53.67 -50.28 32.81
CA ALA A 4 54.55 -50.37 31.62
C ALA A 4 53.97 -51.23 30.48
N ARG A 5 54.33 -50.81 29.25
CA ARG A 5 54.30 -51.51 27.94
C ARG A 5 53.02 -51.36 27.12
N PHE A 6 53.04 -51.29 25.79
CA PHE A 6 53.97 -50.91 24.69
C PHE A 6 53.15 -51.32 23.43
N SER A 7 53.10 -50.46 22.40
CA SER A 7 52.97 -50.73 20.95
C SER A 7 52.01 -51.81 20.40
N ALA A 8 51.17 -51.46 19.41
CA ALA A 8 51.50 -51.60 17.96
C ALA A 8 50.25 -51.54 17.04
N LEU A 9 50.38 -50.80 15.94
CA LEU A 9 50.01 -51.06 14.51
C LEU A 9 48.97 -52.17 14.20
N ALA A 10 48.10 -52.13 13.18
CA ALA A 10 47.79 -51.26 12.04
C ALA A 10 46.61 -51.90 11.25
N VAL A 11 46.27 -51.29 10.11
CA VAL A 11 45.71 -51.90 8.88
C VAL A 11 44.22 -51.63 8.57
N ALA A 12 44.06 -50.66 7.64
CA ALA A 12 43.29 -50.66 6.39
C ALA A 12 41.80 -51.08 6.34
N GLY A 13 41.04 -50.21 5.67
CA GLY A 13 39.98 -50.60 4.74
C GLY A 13 38.59 -50.10 5.10
N ALA A 14 38.11 -49.04 4.45
CA ALA A 14 36.68 -48.83 4.23
C ALA A 14 36.40 -47.77 3.14
N VAL A 15 36.07 -48.27 1.95
CA VAL A 15 34.97 -47.87 1.06
C VAL A 15 34.77 -46.35 0.84
N ALA A 16 35.15 -45.91 -0.37
CA ALA A 16 34.62 -44.70 -0.99
C ALA A 16 33.11 -44.87 -1.26
N VAL A 17 32.27 -44.29 -0.40
CA VAL A 17 30.84 -44.14 -0.67
C VAL A 17 30.65 -42.82 -1.41
N LEU A 18 30.31 -42.93 -2.70
CA LEU A 18 29.75 -41.85 -3.51
C LEU A 18 28.46 -41.37 -2.84
N MET A 19 28.55 -40.32 -2.04
CA MET A 19 27.39 -39.59 -1.55
C MET A 19 26.81 -38.77 -2.72
N PRO A 20 25.51 -38.90 -3.04
CA PRO A 20 24.84 -37.99 -3.96
C PRO A 20 25.01 -36.58 -3.39
N SER A 21 25.56 -35.68 -4.20
CA SER A 21 25.53 -34.25 -3.93
C SER A 21 24.09 -33.85 -3.68
N LEU A 22 23.72 -33.68 -2.42
CA LEU A 22 22.50 -33.00 -2.02
C LEU A 22 22.58 -31.61 -2.64
N GLY A 23 21.87 -31.44 -3.75
CA GLY A 23 21.66 -30.15 -4.39
C GLY A 23 21.07 -29.22 -3.34
N LEU A 24 21.92 -28.36 -2.78
CA LEU A 24 21.51 -27.17 -2.05
C LEU A 24 20.78 -26.30 -3.06
N SER A 25 19.48 -26.56 -3.22
CA SER A 25 18.53 -25.65 -3.83
C SER A 25 18.54 -24.39 -2.97
N HIS A 26 19.38 -23.42 -3.33
CA HIS A 26 19.29 -22.05 -2.86
C HIS A 26 18.02 -21.42 -3.43
N SER A 27 16.88 -21.88 -2.91
CA SER A 27 15.62 -21.15 -3.00
C SER A 27 15.76 -20.00 -2.02
N THR A 28 16.37 -18.89 -2.41
CA THR A 28 16.36 -17.67 -1.60
C THR A 28 14.91 -17.24 -1.35
N PRO A 29 14.36 -17.38 -0.12
CA PRO A 29 13.06 -16.83 0.23
C PRO A 29 13.25 -15.43 0.83
N VAL A 30 14.40 -14.80 0.63
CA VAL A 30 14.82 -13.61 1.39
C VAL A 30 14.10 -12.36 0.87
N ALA A 31 13.83 -12.26 -0.43
CA ALA A 31 13.14 -11.09 -0.99
C ALA A 31 11.70 -10.95 -0.48
N LYS A 32 10.89 -12.02 -0.54
CA LYS A 32 9.50 -11.99 -0.04
C LYS A 32 9.42 -11.79 1.48
N ARG A 33 10.35 -12.35 2.26
CA ARG A 33 10.39 -12.18 3.71
C ARG A 33 10.91 -10.80 4.13
N ALA A 34 11.86 -10.22 3.40
CA ALA A 34 12.34 -8.86 3.65
C ALA A 34 11.25 -7.82 3.34
N GLN A 35 10.49 -7.97 2.25
CA GLN A 35 9.31 -7.13 1.99
C GLN A 35 8.19 -7.28 3.04
N GLN A 36 8.13 -8.39 3.77
CA GLN A 36 7.19 -8.59 4.89
C GLN A 36 7.74 -8.05 6.22
N ALA A 37 9.06 -8.07 6.41
CA ALA A 37 9.73 -7.58 7.63
C ALA A 37 9.87 -6.05 7.66
N CYS A 38 9.95 -5.43 6.48
CA CYS A 38 10.00 -3.98 6.29
C CYS A 38 8.61 -3.35 6.42
N GLY A 39 7.97 -3.44 7.60
CA GLY A 39 6.82 -2.63 8.00
C GLY A 39 5.86 -2.27 6.88
N ASN A 40 5.48 -3.24 6.05
CA ASN A 40 4.74 -3.01 4.82
C ASN A 40 3.29 -2.77 5.24
N ARG A 41 3.04 -1.56 5.77
CA ARG A 41 1.73 -1.14 6.21
C ARG A 41 0.86 -1.23 4.97
N VAL A 42 0.07 -2.29 4.94
CA VAL A 42 -0.94 -2.49 3.94
C VAL A 42 -1.89 -1.32 4.08
N GLU A 43 -1.91 -0.45 3.08
CA GLU A 43 -2.87 0.63 3.03
C GLU A 43 -4.22 0.01 2.68
N TYR A 44 -5.21 0.12 3.57
CA TYR A 44 -6.55 -0.41 3.31
C TYR A 44 -7.51 0.65 2.76
N VAL A 45 -7.05 1.89 2.71
CA VAL A 45 -7.82 3.05 2.29
C VAL A 45 -6.94 3.89 1.39
N SER A 46 -7.47 4.25 0.22
CA SER A 46 -6.81 5.17 -0.71
C SER A 46 -6.94 6.61 -0.21
N GLY A 47 -6.09 7.51 -0.69
CA GLY A 47 -6.23 8.93 -0.38
C GLY A 47 -4.94 9.71 -0.57
N LEU A 48 -5.01 11.01 -0.30
CA LEU A 48 -3.90 11.93 -0.48
C LEU A 48 -3.08 12.09 0.80
N GLU A 49 -1.75 12.04 0.67
CA GLU A 49 -0.79 12.34 1.72
C GLU A 49 0.00 13.61 1.42
N ALA A 50 0.10 14.50 2.41
CA ALA A 50 1.12 15.54 2.40
C ALA A 50 2.35 15.05 3.16
N VAL A 51 3.42 14.74 2.44
CA VAL A 51 4.67 14.20 2.99
C VAL A 51 5.64 15.34 3.25
N PHE A 52 5.88 15.63 4.53
CA PHE A 52 6.81 16.69 4.98
C PHE A 52 8.26 16.30 4.84
N GLY A 53 8.54 15.01 4.87
CA GLY A 53 9.89 14.51 4.69
C GLY A 53 10.06 13.07 5.11
N ARG A 54 11.21 12.52 4.71
CA ARG A 54 11.60 11.13 4.92
C ARG A 54 12.85 11.07 5.79
N ARG A 55 12.92 10.13 6.71
CA ARG A 55 14.01 9.97 7.70
C ARG A 55 14.43 8.51 7.76
N LYS A 56 15.69 8.25 8.12
CA LYS A 56 16.22 6.88 8.14
C LYS A 56 15.94 6.16 9.44
N THR A 57 15.82 6.90 10.54
CA THR A 57 15.54 6.32 11.86
C THR A 57 14.26 6.86 12.47
N HIS A 58 13.65 6.07 13.33
CA HIS A 58 12.44 6.47 14.05
C HIS A 58 12.69 7.72 14.91
N GLN A 59 13.85 7.83 15.56
CA GLN A 59 14.21 9.00 16.37
C GLN A 59 14.33 10.28 15.53
N GLN A 60 14.92 10.20 14.33
CA GLN A 60 14.96 11.34 13.40
C GLN A 60 13.55 11.74 12.95
N ALA A 61 12.67 10.76 12.71
CA ALA A 61 11.27 11.02 12.35
C ALA A 61 10.50 11.68 13.50
N LEU A 62 10.72 11.26 14.75
CA LEU A 62 10.11 11.85 15.94
C LEU A 62 10.54 13.31 16.15
N ALA A 63 11.84 13.58 16.06
CA ALA A 63 12.36 14.94 16.16
C ALA A 63 11.78 15.83 15.05
N PHE A 64 11.74 15.33 13.81
CA PHE A 64 11.19 16.09 12.69
C PHE A 64 9.67 16.29 12.81
N ARG A 65 8.91 15.28 13.23
CA ARG A 65 7.48 15.42 13.51
C ARG A 65 7.22 16.49 14.56
N THR A 66 8.05 16.56 15.61
CA THR A 66 7.93 17.59 16.66
C THR A 66 8.11 18.99 16.08
N GLN A 67 9.03 19.18 15.14
CA GLN A 67 9.20 20.45 14.43
C GLN A 67 7.98 20.78 13.56
N VAL A 68 7.47 19.80 12.80
CA VAL A 68 6.28 19.96 11.95
C VAL A 68 5.04 20.34 12.79
N VAL A 69 4.80 19.63 13.89
CA VAL A 69 3.70 19.94 14.83
C VAL A 69 3.90 21.31 15.49
N GLY A 70 5.13 21.66 15.86
CA GLY A 70 5.47 22.97 16.43
C GLY A 70 5.25 24.14 15.48
N ARG A 71 5.11 23.89 14.17
CA ARG A 71 4.73 24.87 13.15
C ARG A 71 3.23 24.88 12.83
N GLY A 72 2.40 24.18 13.60
CA GLY A 72 0.94 24.19 13.47
C GLY A 72 0.34 22.98 12.76
N PHE A 73 1.13 22.11 12.14
CA PHE A 73 0.65 20.90 11.47
C PHE A 73 0.41 19.76 12.47
N VAL A 74 -0.55 19.96 13.38
CA VAL A 74 -0.80 19.11 14.57
C VAL A 74 -1.15 17.65 14.26
N ASN A 75 -1.68 17.38 13.06
CA ASN A 75 -2.04 16.04 12.58
C ASN A 75 -0.89 15.33 11.82
N ALA A 76 0.35 15.80 11.97
CA ALA A 76 1.49 15.09 11.42
C ALA A 76 1.70 13.75 12.14
N ASN A 77 1.91 12.69 11.36
CA ASN A 77 2.07 11.31 11.79
C ASN A 77 3.34 10.70 11.21
N ILE A 78 3.93 9.74 11.91
CA ILE A 78 5.07 8.96 11.41
C ILE A 78 4.55 7.68 10.80
N ILE A 79 4.94 7.41 9.55
CA ILE A 79 4.63 6.18 8.82
C ILE A 79 5.94 5.46 8.56
N GLU A 80 6.06 4.23 9.03
CA GLU A 80 7.18 3.34 8.71
C GLU A 80 6.99 2.76 7.30
N GLY A 81 8.09 2.57 6.58
CA GLY A 81 8.15 1.87 5.31
C GLY A 81 9.53 1.24 5.09
N CYS A 82 9.72 0.61 3.93
CA CYS A 82 10.92 -0.19 3.69
C CYS A 82 12.24 0.58 3.76
N ASP A 83 12.23 1.86 3.36
CA ASP A 83 13.44 2.67 3.25
C ASP A 83 13.61 3.70 4.38
N GLY A 84 12.80 3.56 5.44
CA GLY A 84 12.80 4.41 6.63
C GLY A 84 11.40 4.87 7.05
N PHE A 85 11.31 6.11 7.52
CA PHE A 85 10.11 6.71 8.12
C PHE A 85 9.72 7.97 7.36
N ARG A 86 8.41 8.22 7.24
CA ARG A 86 7.86 9.41 6.59
C ARG A 86 7.05 10.19 7.62
N VAL A 87 7.22 11.50 7.66
CA VAL A 87 6.34 12.39 8.45
C VAL A 87 5.30 12.96 7.50
N VAL A 88 4.03 12.64 7.74
CA VAL A 88 2.93 12.91 6.81
C VAL A 88 1.72 13.50 7.51
N VAL A 89 0.91 14.27 6.78
CA VAL A 89 -0.49 14.57 7.14
C VAL A 89 -1.39 13.78 6.20
N ARG A 90 -2.41 13.11 6.76
CA ARG A 90 -3.44 12.31 6.07
C ARG A 90 -4.83 12.87 6.36
N GLY A 91 -5.83 12.34 5.66
CA GLY A 91 -7.23 12.80 5.79
C GLY A 91 -7.50 14.05 4.98
N ILE A 92 -6.79 14.19 3.86
CA ILE A 92 -6.96 15.29 2.90
C ILE A 92 -8.00 14.82 1.89
N ASP A 93 -9.21 15.37 1.98
CA ASP A 93 -10.36 14.89 1.21
C ASP A 93 -10.31 15.32 -0.26
N THR A 94 -9.71 16.47 -0.58
CA THR A 94 -9.65 17.00 -1.94
C THR A 94 -8.23 17.38 -2.31
N PHE A 95 -7.92 17.33 -3.61
CA PHE A 95 -6.59 17.70 -4.09
C PHE A 95 -6.26 19.17 -3.78
N ASP A 96 -7.24 20.08 -3.87
CA ASP A 96 -7.03 21.50 -3.59
C ASP A 96 -6.66 21.77 -2.14
N VAL A 97 -7.33 21.10 -1.19
CA VAL A 97 -6.94 21.18 0.23
C VAL A 97 -5.51 20.68 0.42
N GLY A 98 -5.10 19.66 -0.35
CA GLY A 98 -3.71 19.21 -0.40
C GLY A 98 -2.75 20.30 -0.91
N VAL A 99 -3.11 20.99 -2.00
CA VAL A 99 -2.30 22.08 -2.55
C VAL A 99 -2.18 23.24 -1.57
N ASP A 100 -3.29 23.67 -0.96
CA ASP A 100 -3.30 24.72 0.05
C ASP A 100 -2.40 24.37 1.25
N LEU A 101 -2.52 23.13 1.75
CA LEU A 101 -1.66 22.60 2.81
C LEU A 101 -0.19 22.58 2.41
N GLN A 102 0.12 22.17 1.17
CA GLN A 102 1.48 22.17 0.63
C GLN A 102 2.05 23.59 0.60
N ASP A 103 1.27 24.57 0.14
CA ASP A 103 1.70 25.96 0.04
C ASP A 103 1.88 26.61 1.41
N GLU A 104 1.02 26.29 2.38
CA GLU A 104 1.23 26.68 3.78
C GLU A 104 2.51 26.08 4.36
N ALA A 105 2.72 24.78 4.20
CA ALA A 105 3.91 24.12 4.72
C ALA A 105 5.21 24.59 4.06
N ARG A 106 5.18 24.93 2.77
CA ARG A 106 6.32 25.53 2.06
C ARG A 106 6.66 26.92 2.59
N ARG A 107 5.66 27.74 2.92
CA ARG A 107 5.87 29.03 3.59
C ARG A 107 6.53 28.87 4.96
N GLU A 108 6.22 27.78 5.66
CA GLU A 108 6.87 27.39 6.93
C GLU A 108 8.25 26.71 6.76
N GLY A 109 8.77 26.63 5.52
CA GLY A 109 10.10 26.12 5.22
C GLY A 109 10.18 24.60 5.04
N PHE A 110 9.05 23.90 4.93
CA PHE A 110 9.03 22.47 4.65
C PHE A 110 8.91 22.19 3.15
N LEU A 111 9.72 21.25 2.64
CA LEU A 111 9.62 20.78 1.26
C LEU A 111 8.57 19.66 1.15
N VAL A 112 7.30 20.03 1.33
CA VAL A 112 6.18 19.08 1.28
C VAL A 112 5.92 18.60 -0.14
N THR A 113 5.71 17.29 -0.30
CA THR A 113 5.19 16.66 -1.51
C THR A 113 3.78 16.15 -1.28
N LEU A 114 2.96 16.16 -2.33
CA LEU A 114 1.67 15.47 -2.32
C LEU A 114 1.84 14.12 -2.98
N GLU A 115 1.50 13.06 -2.26
CA GLU A 115 1.67 11.68 -2.69
C GLU A 115 0.33 10.94 -2.65
N CYS A 116 0.01 10.27 -3.75
CA CYS A 116 -1.19 9.47 -3.84
C CYS A 116 -0.99 8.10 -3.18
N ILE A 117 -1.91 7.70 -2.33
CA ILE A 117 -1.94 6.37 -1.71
C ILE A 117 -3.03 5.55 -2.37
N LYS A 118 -2.65 4.38 -2.90
CA LYS A 118 -3.62 3.38 -3.34
C LYS A 118 -3.81 2.31 -2.27
N ALA A 119 -5.06 2.00 -1.94
CA ALA A 119 -5.39 0.85 -1.11
C ALA A 119 -4.88 -0.46 -1.74
N LYS A 120 -4.62 -1.45 -0.89
CA LYS A 120 -4.27 -2.79 -1.29
C LYS A 120 -5.35 -3.37 -2.16
N GLN A 121 -4.89 -3.98 -3.23
CA GLN A 121 -5.76 -4.69 -4.13
C GLN A 121 -6.35 -5.94 -3.45
N LEU A 122 -7.67 -6.08 -3.41
CA LEU A 122 -8.44 -7.18 -2.81
C LEU A 122 -8.73 -8.34 -3.79
N GLY A 123 -8.45 -8.17 -5.07
CA GLY A 123 -8.68 -9.17 -6.12
C GLY A 123 -10.14 -9.29 -6.57
N ARG A 124 -10.93 -8.21 -6.49
CA ARG A 124 -12.35 -8.20 -6.86
C ARG A 124 -12.58 -7.24 -8.03
N TRP A 125 -13.36 -7.66 -9.01
CA TRP A 125 -13.76 -6.78 -10.10
C TRP A 125 -14.82 -5.81 -9.62
N GLU A 126 -14.71 -4.57 -10.09
CA GLU A 126 -15.59 -3.47 -9.71
C GLU A 126 -15.94 -2.64 -10.95
N ALA A 127 -17.13 -2.03 -10.90
CA ALA A 127 -17.62 -1.09 -11.90
C ALA A 127 -17.54 0.32 -11.31
N ILE A 128 -16.71 1.17 -11.91
CA ILE A 128 -16.49 2.55 -11.50
C ILE A 128 -17.45 3.44 -12.29
N PHE A 129 -18.37 4.09 -11.58
CA PHE A 129 -19.39 4.98 -12.16
C PHE A 129 -18.87 6.39 -12.41
N GLY A 130 -17.71 6.72 -11.84
CA GLY A 130 -17.02 7.99 -12.02
C GLY A 130 -16.43 8.52 -10.73
N HIS A 131 -15.85 9.71 -10.84
CA HIS A 131 -15.11 10.37 -9.77
C HIS A 131 -15.75 11.73 -9.49
N GLY A 132 -15.83 12.11 -8.22
CA GLY A 132 -16.20 13.45 -7.78
C GLY A 132 -15.03 14.10 -7.07
N ARG A 133 -14.84 15.40 -7.32
CA ARG A 133 -13.79 16.21 -6.66
C ARG A 133 -14.01 16.30 -5.15
N ASP A 134 -15.26 16.22 -4.72
CA ASP A 134 -15.69 16.30 -3.34
C ASP A 134 -16.80 15.28 -3.06
N ARG A 135 -17.16 15.14 -1.79
CA ARG A 135 -18.17 14.16 -1.38
C ARG A 135 -19.55 14.45 -1.98
N PRO A 136 -20.06 15.70 -2.01
CA PRO A 136 -21.35 15.99 -2.64
C PRO A 136 -21.40 15.65 -4.13
N SER A 137 -20.37 16.00 -4.91
CA SER A 137 -20.31 15.68 -6.35
C SER A 137 -20.25 14.19 -6.60
N ALA A 138 -19.48 13.43 -5.83
CA ALA A 138 -19.46 11.98 -5.94
C ALA A 138 -20.78 11.33 -5.49
N GLN A 139 -21.41 11.85 -4.44
CA GLN A 139 -22.71 11.37 -3.97
C GLN A 139 -23.81 11.61 -5.01
N ALA A 140 -23.73 12.67 -5.82
CA ALA A 140 -24.65 12.89 -6.93
C ALA A 140 -24.54 11.77 -7.98
N ILE A 141 -23.35 11.21 -8.21
CA ILE A 141 -23.16 10.05 -9.11
C ILE A 141 -23.88 8.82 -8.54
N VAL A 142 -23.71 8.54 -7.24
CA VAL A 142 -24.39 7.44 -6.54
C VAL A 142 -25.90 7.59 -6.63
N ASN A 143 -26.43 8.77 -6.33
CA ASN A 143 -27.87 9.03 -6.38
C ASN A 143 -28.41 8.87 -7.81
N ARG A 144 -27.64 9.29 -8.83
CA ARG A 144 -28.02 9.09 -10.24
C ARG A 144 -28.02 7.61 -10.61
N ALA A 145 -27.03 6.85 -10.16
CA ALA A 145 -26.93 5.41 -10.41
C ALA A 145 -28.10 4.66 -9.77
N ASP A 146 -28.43 4.97 -8.51
CA ASP A 146 -29.58 4.40 -7.80
C ASP A 146 -30.90 4.70 -8.53
N ALA A 147 -31.14 5.96 -8.89
CA ALA A 147 -32.32 6.37 -9.67
C ALA A 147 -32.41 5.70 -11.05
N ALA A 148 -31.27 5.33 -11.64
CA ALA A 148 -31.21 4.60 -12.91
C ALA A 148 -31.35 3.08 -12.76
N GLY A 149 -31.59 2.57 -11.55
CA GLY A 149 -31.79 1.15 -11.26
C GLY A 149 -30.50 0.38 -10.99
N PHE A 150 -29.43 1.06 -10.58
CA PHE A 150 -28.18 0.44 -10.12
C PHE A 150 -27.99 0.66 -8.61
N PRO A 151 -28.81 0.02 -7.75
CA PRO A 151 -28.65 0.16 -6.31
C PRO A 151 -27.32 -0.45 -5.85
N GLY A 152 -26.75 0.09 -4.77
CA GLY A 152 -25.56 -0.45 -4.14
C GLY A 152 -24.22 0.15 -4.59
N VAL A 153 -24.23 1.15 -5.47
CA VAL A 153 -23.05 1.99 -5.72
C VAL A 153 -22.66 2.70 -4.42
N LYS A 154 -21.38 2.66 -4.07
CA LYS A 154 -20.83 3.22 -2.83
C LYS A 154 -19.73 4.23 -3.15
N LEU A 155 -19.39 5.04 -2.16
CA LEU A 155 -18.26 5.96 -2.23
C LEU A 155 -17.05 5.40 -1.50
N ARG A 156 -15.86 5.70 -2.04
CA ARG A 156 -14.59 5.59 -1.34
C ARG A 156 -13.69 6.77 -1.70
N ASN A 157 -12.64 6.97 -0.93
CA ASN A 157 -11.61 7.96 -1.24
C ASN A 157 -10.86 7.56 -2.51
N ASP A 158 -10.60 8.53 -3.37
CA ASP A 158 -9.75 8.37 -4.55
C ASP A 158 -8.26 8.48 -4.15
N PRO A 159 -7.34 7.67 -4.71
CA PRO A 159 -5.91 7.72 -4.40
C PRO A 159 -5.24 9.09 -4.42
N CYS A 160 -5.74 10.05 -5.19
CA CYS A 160 -5.13 11.39 -5.30
C CYS A 160 -6.00 12.52 -4.72
N GLY A 161 -6.99 12.18 -3.89
CA GLY A 161 -7.98 13.13 -3.37
C GLY A 161 -9.25 13.14 -4.23
N GLY A 162 -10.35 13.52 -3.61
CA GLY A 162 -11.69 13.30 -4.14
C GLY A 162 -12.23 11.92 -3.76
N PHE A 163 -13.32 11.54 -4.43
CA PHE A 163 -14.07 10.34 -4.15
C PHE A 163 -14.44 9.61 -5.42
N GLU A 164 -14.43 8.29 -5.36
CA GLU A 164 -14.85 7.41 -6.45
C GLU A 164 -16.18 6.75 -6.10
N ALA A 165 -17.10 6.74 -7.06
CA ALA A 165 -18.35 5.99 -6.99
C ALA A 165 -18.17 4.63 -7.66
N TYR A 166 -18.32 3.55 -6.91
CA TYR A 166 -18.03 2.19 -7.38
C TYR A 166 -19.10 1.18 -6.95
N LEU A 167 -19.30 0.14 -7.76
CA LEU A 167 -20.06 -1.05 -7.42
C LEU A 167 -19.14 -2.26 -7.43
N ALA A 168 -19.14 -3.01 -6.35
CA ALA A 168 -18.33 -4.21 -6.19
C ALA A 168 -19.20 -5.47 -6.12
N GLY A 169 -18.56 -6.64 -6.24
CA GLY A 169 -19.19 -7.94 -6.05
C GLY A 169 -19.35 -8.78 -7.32
N PHE A 170 -18.62 -8.44 -8.39
CA PHE A 170 -18.58 -9.27 -9.59
C PHE A 170 -17.63 -10.45 -9.40
N ASP A 171 -18.05 -11.64 -9.85
CA ASP A 171 -17.27 -12.88 -9.75
C ASP A 171 -16.10 -12.89 -10.74
N GLY A 172 -16.18 -12.10 -11.80
CA GLY A 172 -15.13 -12.02 -12.82
C GLY A 172 -15.22 -10.80 -13.73
N GLN A 173 -14.15 -10.58 -14.49
CA GLN A 173 -14.02 -9.44 -15.41
C GLN A 173 -15.15 -9.39 -16.44
N GLN A 174 -15.54 -10.55 -16.97
CA GLN A 174 -16.56 -10.64 -18.02
C GLN A 174 -17.93 -10.18 -17.51
N GLU A 175 -18.28 -10.56 -16.29
CA GLU A 175 -19.52 -10.14 -15.65
C GLU A 175 -19.52 -8.62 -15.41
N ALA A 176 -18.43 -8.09 -14.83
CA ALA A 176 -18.26 -6.66 -14.63
C ALA A 176 -18.35 -5.88 -15.96
N GLN A 177 -17.78 -6.42 -17.04
CA GLN A 177 -17.84 -5.80 -18.36
C GLN A 177 -19.24 -5.83 -18.99
N ALA A 178 -19.97 -6.94 -18.81
CA ALA A 178 -21.36 -7.03 -19.24
C ALA A 178 -22.23 -6.02 -18.48
N PHE A 179 -22.03 -5.89 -17.17
CA PHE A 179 -22.68 -4.88 -16.35
C PHE A 179 -22.34 -3.46 -16.82
N ALA A 180 -21.06 -3.15 -17.03
CA ALA A 180 -20.62 -1.84 -17.51
C ALA A 180 -21.26 -1.47 -18.86
N THR A 181 -21.44 -2.45 -19.75
CA THR A 181 -22.13 -2.24 -21.04
C THR A 181 -23.60 -1.86 -20.84
N GLN A 182 -24.30 -2.51 -19.90
CA GLN A 182 -25.68 -2.16 -19.54
C GLN A 182 -25.77 -0.75 -18.93
N ALA A 183 -24.83 -0.39 -18.07
CA ALA A 183 -24.75 0.96 -17.49
C ALA A 183 -24.46 2.03 -18.54
N LYS A 184 -23.59 1.75 -19.52
CA LYS A 184 -23.33 2.62 -20.68
C LYS A 184 -24.57 2.87 -21.52
N ALA A 185 -25.39 1.84 -21.76
CA ALA A 185 -26.67 2.00 -22.43
C ALA A 185 -27.66 2.91 -21.67
N ARG A 186 -27.44 3.13 -20.36
CA ARG A 186 -28.21 4.07 -19.52
C ARG A 186 -27.51 5.41 -19.28
N GLY A 187 -26.46 5.73 -20.04
CA GLY A 187 -25.79 7.03 -20.00
C GLY A 187 -24.70 7.18 -18.94
N PHE A 188 -24.17 6.08 -18.41
CA PHE A 188 -23.01 6.10 -17.51
C PHE A 188 -21.75 5.68 -18.24
N ASP A 189 -20.65 6.43 -18.14
CA ASP A 189 -19.36 5.99 -18.67
C ASP A 189 -18.63 5.11 -17.65
N VAL A 190 -19.14 3.89 -17.47
CA VAL A 190 -18.59 2.97 -16.47
C VAL A 190 -17.27 2.36 -16.94
N VAL A 191 -16.27 2.34 -16.06
CA VAL A 191 -15.00 1.64 -16.27
C VAL A 191 -14.93 0.42 -15.36
N VAL A 192 -14.34 -0.68 -15.85
CA VAL A 192 -14.13 -1.88 -15.04
C VAL A 192 -12.70 -1.90 -14.52
N GLU A 193 -12.56 -2.04 -13.20
CA GLU A 193 -11.26 -2.10 -12.55
C GLU A 193 -11.14 -3.33 -11.66
N LEU A 194 -9.91 -3.83 -11.55
CA LEU A 194 -9.58 -4.85 -10.57
C LEU A 194 -9.15 -4.15 -9.29
N ASN A 195 -10.07 -4.15 -8.31
CA ASN A 195 -9.76 -3.75 -6.96
C ASN A 195 -9.01 -4.83 -6.23
#